data_AF-A0A8J7HWF8-F1
#
_entry.id   AF-A0A8J7HWF8-F1
#
_cell.length_a   1.000
_cell.length_b   1.000
_cell.length_c   1.000
_cell.angle_alpha   90.00
_cell.angle_beta   90.00
_cell.angle_gamma   90.00
#
_symmetry.space_group_name_H-M   'P 1'
#
loop_
_entity.id
_entity.type
_entity.pdbx_description
1 polymer ?
#
loop_
_entity_poly.entity_id
_entity_poly.type
_entity_poly.pdbx_seq_one_letter_code
_entity_poly.pdbx_strand_id
1 'polypeptide(L)'
;MIRLKGRLNQSPNSLKRLLTGDVTQRLARFLFVRKSYSYLTNLRQRFNLSHYKDYLSTGVNKVIYDTAVDQLVKEVDKDAVCFGLHLPDAMVEEILDYAIHTACMEPGYHRTFLMSELDEHNCLPDGHHVIRALVDDLTKCQAINLIVQDSRLLQIASAYLRYYPTQITSHLTWSLVSNLTEDELKKCYPATNFHYDIAGYNFTTVNFYITSVLNEYSGCHIMVKGYHKKNLCGYC
;
A
#
# COMPACT_ATOMS: atom_id res chain seq x y z
N MET A 1 0.38 -3.16 -13.78
CA MET A 1 1.61 -2.68 -13.13
C MET A 1 1.99 -1.28 -13.66
N ILE A 2 1.51 -0.19 -13.04
CA ILE A 2 2.00 1.15 -13.38
C ILE A 2 3.30 1.36 -12.61
N ARG A 3 4.41 1.17 -13.33
CA ARG A 3 5.76 1.44 -12.83
C ARG A 3 5.87 2.95 -12.61
N LEU A 4 5.75 3.42 -11.35
CA LEU A 4 6.12 4.79 -10.98
C LEU A 4 7.63 4.94 -11.26
N LYS A 5 7.98 5.37 -12.48
CA LYS A 5 9.33 5.77 -12.91
C LYS A 5 9.72 7.09 -12.22
N GLY A 6 9.75 7.07 -10.89
CA GLY A 6 10.06 8.21 -10.04
C GLY A 6 11.28 7.96 -9.17
N ARG A 7 12.30 7.23 -9.64
CA ARG A 7 13.62 7.25 -8.98
C ARG A 7 14.43 8.42 -9.54
N LEU A 8 14.55 9.44 -8.69
CA LEU A 8 15.39 10.66 -8.73
C LEU A 8 16.36 10.74 -9.93
N ASN A 9 16.00 11.57 -10.90
CA ASN A 9 16.89 11.96 -12.00
C ASN A 9 17.97 12.91 -11.45
N GLN A 10 19.25 12.51 -11.49
CA GLN A 10 20.41 13.27 -11.00
C GLN A 10 20.82 14.42 -11.96
N SER A 11 19.85 15.18 -12.49
CA SER A 11 20.17 16.32 -13.37
C SER A 11 20.61 17.54 -12.55
N PRO A 12 21.75 18.19 -12.87
CA PRO A 12 22.22 19.40 -12.18
C PRO A 12 21.36 20.64 -12.45
N ASN A 13 20.39 20.56 -13.37
CA ASN A 13 19.49 21.65 -13.72
C ASN A 13 18.16 21.53 -12.96
N SER A 14 17.88 22.48 -12.07
CA SER A 14 16.69 22.51 -11.20
C SER A 14 15.36 22.56 -11.96
N LEU A 15 15.32 23.25 -13.11
CA LEU A 15 14.15 23.31 -14.00
C LEU A 15 13.93 21.98 -14.73
N LYS A 16 15.01 21.35 -15.19
CA LYS A 16 14.95 20.02 -15.81
C LYS A 16 14.52 18.95 -14.81
N ARG A 17 14.92 19.09 -13.54
CA ARG A 17 14.41 18.28 -12.42
C ARG A 17 12.93 18.56 -12.16
N LEU A 18 12.46 19.81 -12.33
CA LEU A 18 11.04 20.18 -12.22
C LEU A 18 10.15 19.46 -13.24
N LEU A 19 10.65 19.30 -14.45
CA LEU A 19 9.91 18.72 -15.58
C LEU A 19 10.04 17.20 -15.72
N THR A 20 10.97 16.57 -14.99
CA THR A 20 11.28 15.11 -15.11
C THR A 20 10.82 14.27 -13.93
N GLY A 21 10.33 14.87 -12.84
CA GLY A 21 9.71 14.16 -11.73
C GLY A 21 8.19 14.14 -11.86
N ASP A 22 7.53 13.16 -11.24
CA ASP A 22 6.07 13.19 -11.12
C ASP A 22 5.67 14.43 -10.32
N VAL A 23 5.07 15.42 -10.99
CA VAL A 23 4.58 16.67 -10.39
C VAL A 23 3.65 16.36 -9.23
N THR A 24 2.90 15.27 -9.34
CA THR A 24 2.01 14.73 -8.32
C THR A 24 2.77 14.40 -7.04
N GLN A 25 3.91 13.70 -7.13
CA GLN A 25 4.73 13.33 -5.96
C GLN A 25 5.22 14.55 -5.16
N ARG A 26 5.36 15.72 -5.82
CA ARG A 26 5.85 16.94 -5.16
C ARG A 26 4.74 17.76 -4.53
N LEU A 27 3.57 17.78 -5.15
CA LEU A 27 2.46 18.61 -4.71
C LEU A 27 1.54 17.87 -3.74
N ALA A 28 1.35 16.56 -3.90
CA ALA A 28 0.43 15.76 -3.08
C ALA A 28 0.82 15.70 -1.59
N ARG A 29 2.07 16.00 -1.24
CA ARG A 29 2.49 16.12 0.17
C ARG A 29 1.77 17.25 0.92
N PHE A 30 1.34 18.29 0.21
CA PHE A 30 0.69 19.43 0.82
C PHE A 30 -0.79 19.15 1.10
N LEU A 31 -1.21 19.36 2.35
CA LEU A 31 -2.60 19.11 2.77
C LEU A 31 -3.63 19.88 1.94
N PHE A 32 -3.33 21.12 1.55
CA PHE A 32 -4.26 21.91 0.73
C PHE A 32 -4.45 21.30 -0.66
N VAL A 33 -3.39 20.75 -1.28
CA VAL A 33 -3.49 20.08 -2.58
C VAL A 33 -4.40 18.85 -2.48
N ARG A 34 -4.19 18.01 -1.46
CA ARG A 34 -5.04 16.83 -1.20
C ARG A 34 -6.50 17.20 -1.00
N LYS A 35 -6.77 18.24 -0.19
CA LYS A 35 -8.13 18.72 0.07
C LYS A 35 -8.80 19.31 -1.18
N SER A 36 -8.08 20.12 -1.96
CA SER A 36 -8.58 20.69 -3.22
C SER A 36 -8.87 19.60 -4.25
N TYR A 37 -7.97 18.62 -4.40
CA TYR A 37 -8.19 17.48 -5.27
C TYR A 37 -9.44 16.70 -4.86
N SER A 38 -9.59 16.43 -3.56
CA SER A 38 -10.75 15.71 -3.03
C SER A 38 -12.06 16.44 -3.30
N TYR A 39 -12.08 17.76 -3.11
CA TYR A 39 -13.24 18.60 -3.39
C TYR A 39 -13.62 18.60 -4.88
N LEU A 40 -12.65 18.84 -5.77
CA LEU A 40 -12.89 18.86 -7.22
C LEU A 40 -13.34 17.50 -7.74
N THR A 41 -12.73 16.42 -7.26
CA THR A 41 -13.11 15.05 -7.64
C THR A 41 -14.52 14.72 -7.13
N ASN A 42 -14.87 15.09 -5.90
CA ASN A 42 -16.22 14.92 -5.37
C ASN A 42 -17.27 15.64 -6.24
N LEU A 43 -17.01 16.91 -6.59
CA LEU A 43 -17.90 17.68 -7.46
C LEU A 43 -18.10 17.00 -8.82
N ARG A 44 -17.01 16.51 -9.42
CA ARG A 44 -17.08 15.77 -10.69
C ARG A 44 -17.89 14.49 -10.56
N GLN A 45 -17.73 13.73 -9.48
CA GLN A 45 -18.43 12.47 -9.26
C GLN A 45 -19.92 12.64 -8.98
N ARG A 46 -20.35 13.80 -8.45
CA ARG A 46 -21.78 14.09 -8.24
C ARG A 46 -22.60 14.06 -9.54
N PHE A 47 -21.98 14.37 -10.69
CA PHE A 47 -22.64 14.25 -12.00
C PHE A 47 -22.93 12.81 -12.40
N ASN A 48 -22.32 11.81 -11.76
CA ASN A 48 -22.54 10.39 -12.01
C ASN A 48 -22.70 9.62 -10.69
N LEU A 49 -23.43 10.20 -9.74
CA LEU A 49 -23.52 9.67 -8.38
C LEU A 49 -24.19 8.29 -8.32
N SER A 50 -25.15 8.01 -9.22
CA SER A 50 -25.82 6.71 -9.31
C SER A 50 -24.82 5.58 -9.53
N HIS A 51 -23.92 5.73 -10.51
CA HIS A 51 -22.89 4.74 -10.81
C HIS A 51 -22.06 4.35 -9.57
N TYR A 52 -21.62 5.33 -8.79
CA TYR A 52 -20.81 5.08 -7.60
C TYR A 52 -21.61 4.49 -6.44
N LYS A 53 -22.88 4.89 -6.29
CA LYS A 53 -23.78 4.31 -5.28
C LYS A 53 -24.12 2.86 -5.60
N ASP A 54 -24.38 2.56 -6.88
CA ASP A 54 -24.68 1.22 -7.35
C ASP A 54 -23.47 0.29 -7.15
N TYR A 55 -22.26 0.81 -7.39
CA TYR A 55 -21.02 0.07 -7.12
C TYR A 55 -20.85 -0.27 -5.62
N LEU A 56 -21.19 0.64 -4.71
CA LEU A 56 -21.19 0.34 -3.27
C LEU A 56 -22.32 -0.62 -2.86
N SER A 57 -23.52 -0.48 -3.41
CA SER A 57 -24.68 -1.26 -2.98
C SER A 57 -24.65 -2.71 -3.47
N THR A 58 -23.97 -2.97 -4.59
CA THR A 58 -23.80 -4.31 -5.17
C THR A 58 -22.54 -5.03 -4.72
N GLY A 59 -21.67 -4.34 -3.96
CA GLY A 59 -20.40 -4.88 -3.51
C GLY A 59 -20.55 -5.99 -2.47
N VAL A 60 -19.51 -6.81 -2.36
CA VAL A 60 -19.44 -7.87 -1.36
C VAL A 60 -19.05 -7.30 0.00
N ASN A 61 -19.51 -7.94 1.08
CA ASN A 61 -19.14 -7.60 2.45
C ASN A 61 -18.40 -8.78 3.07
N LYS A 62 -17.08 -8.69 3.09
CA LYS A 62 -16.19 -9.74 3.62
C LYS A 62 -15.37 -9.23 4.78
N VAL A 63 -14.93 -7.97 4.76
CA VAL A 63 -14.15 -7.38 5.85
C VAL A 63 -15.03 -7.16 7.09
N ILE A 64 -14.49 -7.60 8.22
CA ILE A 64 -15.12 -7.57 9.54
C ILE A 64 -14.53 -6.40 10.34
N TYR A 65 -15.40 -5.62 10.97
CA TYR A 65 -15.06 -4.59 11.93
C TYR A 65 -16.31 -4.21 12.73
N ASP A 66 -16.14 -3.80 13.97
CA ASP A 66 -17.24 -3.44 14.88
C ASP A 66 -17.41 -1.91 15.03
N THR A 67 -16.45 -1.15 14.53
CA THR A 67 -16.40 0.32 14.69
C THR A 67 -17.17 1.02 13.58
N ALA A 68 -17.98 2.02 13.92
CA ALA A 68 -18.66 2.85 12.93
C ALA A 68 -17.66 3.52 11.97
N VAL A 69 -17.99 3.61 10.68
CA VAL A 69 -17.11 4.20 9.64
C VAL A 69 -16.64 5.60 10.02
N ASP A 70 -17.54 6.45 10.55
CA ASP A 70 -17.19 7.81 10.98
C ASP A 70 -16.12 7.84 12.08
N GLN A 71 -16.13 6.84 12.96
CA GLN A 71 -15.15 6.73 14.03
C GLN A 71 -13.80 6.29 13.49
N LEU A 72 -13.76 5.29 12.59
CA LEU A 72 -12.53 4.90 11.88
C LEU A 72 -11.92 6.09 11.13
N VAL A 73 -12.73 6.85 10.40
CA VAL A 73 -12.26 8.03 9.64
C VAL A 73 -11.73 9.12 10.57
N LYS A 74 -12.37 9.37 11.72
CA LYS A 74 -11.88 10.33 12.73
C LYS A 74 -10.54 9.90 13.30
N GLU A 75 -10.35 8.60 13.54
CA GLU A 75 -9.08 8.06 14.03
C GLU A 75 -7.97 8.18 12.99
N VAL A 76 -8.23 7.82 11.72
CA VAL A 76 -7.23 8.00 10.64
C VAL A 76 -6.89 9.48 10.48
N ASP A 77 -7.87 10.39 10.48
CA ASP A 77 -7.61 11.82 10.38
C ASP A 77 -6.81 12.33 11.59
N LYS A 78 -7.05 11.84 12.80
CA LYS A 78 -6.31 12.25 14.00
C LYS A 78 -4.89 11.68 14.03
N ASP A 79 -4.78 10.37 13.89
CA ASP A 79 -3.58 9.60 14.24
C ASP A 79 -2.79 9.08 13.03
N ALA A 80 -3.27 9.33 11.80
CA ALA A 80 -2.77 8.79 10.52
C ALA A 80 -3.15 7.32 10.25
N VAL A 81 -3.62 6.60 11.27
CA VAL A 81 -3.88 5.16 11.22
C VAL A 81 -5.00 4.79 12.19
N CYS A 82 -5.81 3.80 11.83
CA CYS A 82 -6.74 3.12 12.71
C CYS A 82 -6.53 1.60 12.59
N PHE A 83 -7.02 0.85 13.56
CA PHE A 83 -6.94 -0.61 13.61
C PHE A 83 -8.33 -1.23 13.76
N GLY A 84 -8.44 -2.56 13.70
CA GLY A 84 -9.71 -3.28 13.91
C GLY A 84 -10.43 -3.73 12.64
N LEU A 85 -9.74 -3.73 11.50
CA LEU A 85 -10.21 -4.38 10.28
C LEU A 85 -9.67 -5.82 10.24
N HIS A 86 -10.54 -6.80 10.05
CA HIS A 86 -10.20 -8.22 10.05
C HIS A 86 -10.72 -8.90 8.79
N LEU A 87 -9.94 -9.87 8.27
CA LEU A 87 -10.37 -10.80 7.23
C LEU A 87 -10.91 -12.08 7.89
N PRO A 88 -11.90 -12.75 7.29
CA PRO A 88 -12.27 -14.10 7.70
C PRO A 88 -11.10 -15.08 7.55
N ASP A 89 -10.94 -16.02 8.48
CA ASP A 89 -9.81 -16.98 8.51
C ASP A 89 -9.67 -17.74 7.18
N ALA A 90 -10.78 -18.20 6.60
CA ALA A 90 -10.78 -18.89 5.31
C ALA A 90 -10.18 -18.03 4.16
N MET A 91 -10.35 -16.71 4.21
CA MET A 91 -9.72 -15.82 3.22
C MET A 91 -8.23 -15.64 3.49
N VAL A 92 -7.82 -15.59 4.76
CA VAL A 92 -6.40 -15.54 5.13
C VAL A 92 -5.69 -16.81 4.66
N GLU A 93 -6.29 -17.98 4.89
CA GLU A 93 -5.80 -19.28 4.44
C GLU A 93 -5.69 -19.35 2.91
N GLU A 94 -6.72 -18.91 2.17
CA GLU A 94 -6.68 -18.86 0.70
C GLU A 94 -5.55 -17.95 0.18
N ILE A 95 -5.38 -16.76 0.77
CA ILE A 95 -4.33 -15.82 0.36
C ILE A 95 -2.94 -16.40 0.67
N LEU A 96 -2.79 -17.04 1.82
CA LEU A 96 -1.54 -17.67 2.24
C LEU A 96 -1.17 -18.82 1.31
N ASP A 97 -2.11 -19.72 1.01
CA ASP A 97 -1.92 -20.83 0.09
C ASP A 97 -1.53 -20.32 -1.30
N TYR A 98 -2.24 -19.30 -1.80
CA TYR A 98 -1.91 -18.65 -3.07
C TYR A 98 -0.48 -18.08 -3.05
N ALA A 99 -0.10 -17.39 -1.98
CA ALA A 99 1.21 -16.76 -1.84
C ALA A 99 2.38 -17.76 -1.81
N ILE A 100 2.16 -18.95 -1.26
CA ILE A 100 3.17 -20.02 -1.18
C ILE A 100 3.41 -20.66 -2.54
N HIS A 101 2.34 -20.86 -3.34
CA HIS A 101 2.39 -21.56 -4.62
C HIS A 101 2.56 -20.67 -5.85
N THR A 102 2.66 -19.35 -5.65
CA THR A 102 2.77 -18.38 -6.74
C THR A 102 4.19 -17.84 -6.85
N ALA A 103 4.65 -17.71 -8.09
CA ALA A 103 5.94 -17.10 -8.39
C ALA A 103 6.02 -15.66 -7.84
N CYS A 104 7.16 -15.33 -7.29
CA CYS A 104 7.48 -14.04 -6.72
C CYS A 104 8.55 -13.32 -7.54
N MET A 105 8.62 -12.00 -7.36
CA MET A 105 9.66 -11.14 -7.89
C MET A 105 10.29 -10.30 -6.78
N GLU A 106 11.59 -10.06 -6.86
CA GLU A 106 12.25 -9.04 -6.06
C GLU A 106 12.67 -7.86 -6.95
N PRO A 107 12.33 -6.60 -6.59
CA PRO A 107 12.72 -5.45 -7.39
C PRO A 107 14.23 -5.31 -7.55
N GLY A 108 14.72 -5.47 -8.78
CA GLY A 108 16.14 -5.39 -9.11
C GLY A 108 16.77 -6.75 -9.38
N TYR A 109 16.09 -7.85 -9.05
CA TYR A 109 16.48 -9.20 -9.43
C TYR A 109 15.91 -9.56 -10.82
N HIS A 110 16.61 -10.43 -11.54
CA HIS A 110 16.43 -10.61 -12.99
C HIS A 110 15.38 -11.65 -13.38
N ARG A 111 14.97 -12.53 -12.47
CA ARG A 111 13.99 -13.59 -12.71
C ARG A 111 12.94 -13.67 -11.59
N THR A 112 11.88 -14.41 -11.85
CA THR A 112 10.94 -14.86 -10.83
C THR A 112 11.48 -16.09 -10.09
N PHE A 113 10.94 -16.35 -8.90
CA PHE A 113 11.27 -17.52 -8.07
C PHE A 113 10.08 -17.92 -7.20
N LEU A 114 9.99 -19.19 -6.81
CA LEU A 114 9.06 -19.65 -5.79
C LEU A 114 9.67 -19.51 -4.39
N MET A 115 8.82 -19.34 -3.39
CA MET A 115 9.27 -19.30 -1.98
C MET A 115 9.99 -20.59 -1.58
N SER A 116 9.61 -21.73 -2.16
CA SER A 116 10.26 -23.03 -1.92
C SER A 116 11.67 -23.16 -2.52
N GLU A 117 12.12 -22.22 -3.36
CA GLU A 117 13.50 -22.19 -3.87
C GLU A 117 14.48 -21.58 -2.88
N LEU A 118 13.99 -20.88 -1.87
CA LEU A 118 14.83 -20.22 -0.87
C LEU A 118 15.36 -21.24 0.13
N ASP A 119 16.63 -21.11 0.48
CA ASP A 119 17.23 -21.86 1.58
C ASP A 119 16.83 -21.27 2.96
N GLU A 120 17.37 -21.86 4.03
CA GLU A 120 17.14 -21.41 5.41
C GLU A 120 17.65 -19.98 5.72
N HIS A 121 18.43 -19.40 4.80
CA HIS A 121 18.96 -18.05 4.89
C HIS A 121 18.32 -17.10 3.88
N ASN A 122 17.21 -17.49 3.24
CA ASN A 122 16.50 -16.71 2.21
C ASN A 122 17.37 -16.40 0.97
N CYS A 123 18.31 -17.29 0.64
CA CYS A 123 19.11 -17.21 -0.57
C CYS A 123 18.56 -18.11 -1.67
N LEU A 124 18.65 -17.63 -2.91
CA LEU A 124 18.39 -18.43 -4.11
C LEU A 124 19.63 -19.29 -4.48
N PRO A 125 19.48 -20.31 -5.33
CA PRO A 125 20.59 -21.20 -5.72
C PRO A 125 21.79 -20.51 -6.39
N ASP A 126 21.62 -19.29 -6.90
CA ASP A 126 22.68 -18.46 -7.47
C ASP A 126 23.40 -17.58 -6.42
N GLY A 127 23.04 -17.72 -5.14
CA GLY A 127 23.58 -16.95 -4.03
C GLY A 127 22.93 -15.57 -3.85
N HIS A 128 21.89 -15.23 -4.62
CA HIS A 128 21.16 -13.98 -4.43
C HIS A 128 20.32 -14.02 -3.15
N HIS A 129 20.60 -13.11 -2.22
CA HIS A 129 19.87 -13.00 -0.95
C HIS A 129 18.61 -12.14 -1.13
N VAL A 130 17.44 -12.75 -0.87
CA VAL A 130 16.14 -12.11 -1.06
C VAL A 130 15.70 -11.44 0.23
N ILE A 131 15.41 -10.14 0.16
CA ILE A 131 14.94 -9.34 1.30
C ILE A 131 13.42 -9.23 1.29
N ARG A 132 12.83 -9.19 0.10
CA ARG A 132 11.38 -9.16 -0.08
C ARG A 132 10.96 -9.89 -1.35
N ALA A 133 9.82 -10.57 -1.30
CA ALA A 133 9.27 -11.28 -2.43
C ALA A 133 7.84 -10.77 -2.72
N LEU A 134 7.65 -10.12 -3.87
CA LEU A 134 6.35 -9.63 -4.32
C LEU A 134 5.66 -10.75 -5.09
N VAL A 135 4.51 -11.21 -4.60
CA VAL A 135 3.73 -12.26 -5.25
C VAL A 135 3.14 -11.74 -6.56
N ASP A 136 3.29 -12.50 -7.64
CA ASP A 136 2.81 -12.11 -8.97
C ASP A 136 1.31 -12.41 -9.18
N ASP A 137 0.72 -11.74 -10.18
CA ASP A 137 -0.63 -11.99 -10.70
C ASP A 137 -1.74 -12.16 -9.65
N LEU A 138 -1.83 -11.22 -8.70
CA LEU A 138 -2.83 -11.26 -7.61
C LEU A 138 -4.29 -11.36 -8.09
N THR A 139 -4.56 -11.10 -9.37
CA THR A 139 -5.90 -11.20 -9.96
C THR A 139 -6.44 -12.63 -10.00
N LYS A 140 -5.57 -13.63 -9.84
CA LYS A 140 -5.96 -15.05 -9.77
C LYS A 140 -6.40 -15.50 -8.38
N CYS A 141 -6.14 -14.73 -7.32
CA CYS A 141 -6.61 -15.04 -5.98
C CYS A 141 -8.00 -14.45 -5.75
N GLN A 142 -9.01 -15.31 -5.56
CA GLN A 142 -10.39 -14.87 -5.42
C GLN A 142 -10.61 -14.06 -4.13
N ALA A 143 -9.97 -14.45 -3.03
CA ALA A 143 -10.00 -13.71 -1.79
C ALA A 143 -9.47 -12.27 -1.96
N ILE A 144 -8.38 -12.06 -2.69
CA ILE A 144 -7.86 -10.71 -2.98
C ILE A 144 -8.85 -9.90 -3.82
N ASN A 145 -9.44 -10.52 -4.85
CA ASN A 145 -10.46 -9.86 -5.68
C ASN A 145 -11.68 -9.41 -4.85
N LEU A 146 -12.12 -10.26 -3.90
CA LEU A 146 -13.21 -9.93 -2.99
C LEU A 146 -12.85 -8.78 -2.04
N ILE A 147 -11.61 -8.71 -1.54
CA ILE A 147 -11.14 -7.58 -0.71
C ILE A 147 -11.15 -6.28 -1.51
N VAL A 148 -10.63 -6.29 -2.74
CA VAL A 148 -10.57 -5.11 -3.62
C VAL A 148 -11.97 -4.57 -3.94
N GLN A 149 -12.97 -5.45 -3.97
CA GLN A 149 -14.38 -5.13 -4.25
C GLN A 149 -15.22 -4.97 -2.98
N ASP A 150 -14.61 -5.00 -1.79
CA ASP A 150 -15.34 -4.96 -0.53
C ASP A 150 -16.02 -3.59 -0.34
N SER A 151 -17.35 -3.61 -0.27
CA SER A 151 -18.14 -2.37 -0.25
C SER A 151 -17.88 -1.54 1.01
N ARG A 152 -17.53 -2.20 2.13
CA ARG A 152 -17.26 -1.53 3.40
C ARG A 152 -15.90 -0.85 3.38
N LEU A 153 -14.87 -1.50 2.83
CA LEU A 153 -13.57 -0.85 2.60
C LEU A 153 -13.71 0.36 1.68
N LEU A 154 -14.48 0.22 0.59
CA LEU A 154 -14.74 1.31 -0.33
C LEU A 154 -15.51 2.46 0.34
N GLN A 155 -16.43 2.15 1.26
CA GLN A 155 -17.13 3.15 2.06
C GLN A 155 -16.17 3.91 2.98
N ILE A 156 -15.31 3.19 3.71
CA ILE A 156 -14.28 3.79 4.59
C ILE A 156 -13.33 4.67 3.77
N ALA A 157 -12.79 4.15 2.68
CA ALA A 157 -11.91 4.89 1.79
C ALA A 157 -12.60 6.13 1.20
N SER A 158 -13.86 6.00 0.75
CA SER A 158 -14.62 7.14 0.21
C SER A 158 -14.88 8.22 1.26
N ALA A 159 -15.19 7.82 2.49
CA ALA A 159 -15.43 8.74 3.59
C ALA A 159 -14.16 9.51 3.98
N TYR A 160 -13.01 8.82 4.05
CA TYR A 160 -11.72 9.46 4.33
C TYR A 160 -11.24 10.36 3.17
N LEU A 161 -11.28 9.86 1.94
CA LEU A 161 -10.84 10.59 0.75
C LEU A 161 -11.81 11.72 0.37
N ARG A 162 -13.06 11.65 0.81
CA ARG A 162 -14.18 12.56 0.45
C ARG A 162 -14.61 12.47 -1.02
N TYR A 163 -14.26 11.39 -1.70
CA TYR A 163 -14.69 11.04 -3.05
C TYR A 163 -14.53 9.52 -3.22
N TYR A 164 -15.25 8.93 -4.17
CA TYR A 164 -15.14 7.50 -4.44
C TYR A 164 -13.78 7.15 -5.04
N PRO A 165 -13.06 6.13 -4.53
CA PRO A 165 -11.78 5.70 -5.09
C PRO A 165 -11.88 5.46 -6.60
N THR A 166 -10.98 6.09 -7.38
CA THR A 166 -10.96 5.95 -8.85
C THR A 166 -9.96 4.92 -9.35
N GLN A 167 -9.05 4.49 -8.48
CA GLN A 167 -8.02 3.52 -8.76
C GLN A 167 -7.73 2.72 -7.49
N ILE A 168 -7.72 1.40 -7.62
CA ILE A 168 -7.39 0.47 -6.54
C ILE A 168 -6.25 -0.40 -7.04
N THR A 169 -5.23 -0.56 -6.22
CA THR A 169 -4.08 -1.42 -6.48
C THR A 169 -3.89 -2.35 -5.31
N SER A 170 -3.63 -3.63 -5.59
CA SER A 170 -3.30 -4.63 -4.59
C SER A 170 -1.82 -5.00 -4.67
N HIS A 171 -1.24 -5.27 -3.51
CA HIS A 171 0.12 -5.75 -3.35
C HIS A 171 0.12 -6.84 -2.28
N LEU A 172 0.84 -7.93 -2.54
CA LEU A 172 1.08 -9.00 -1.58
C LEU A 172 2.58 -9.24 -1.56
N THR A 173 3.17 -9.10 -0.38
CA THR A 173 4.62 -9.09 -0.23
C THR A 173 5.00 -9.94 0.98
N TRP A 174 5.96 -10.84 0.77
CA TRP A 174 6.70 -11.46 1.85
C TRP A 174 7.79 -10.53 2.33
N SER A 175 7.81 -10.25 3.63
CA SER A 175 8.94 -9.59 4.31
C SER A 175 9.81 -10.68 4.90
N LEU A 176 10.99 -10.91 4.33
CA LEU A 176 11.85 -12.02 4.73
C LEU A 176 12.84 -11.59 5.81
N VAL A 177 13.14 -12.52 6.71
CA VAL A 177 14.18 -12.32 7.72
C VAL A 177 15.53 -12.22 7.02
N SER A 178 16.33 -11.26 7.41
CA SER A 178 17.61 -10.98 6.77
C SER A 178 18.68 -10.88 7.85
N ASN A 179 19.83 -11.50 7.60
CA ASN A 179 21.02 -11.37 8.44
C ASN A 179 21.85 -10.13 8.09
N LEU A 180 21.37 -9.29 7.17
CA LEU A 180 22.04 -8.03 6.84
C LEU A 180 22.02 -7.09 8.03
N THR A 181 23.06 -6.27 8.14
CA THR A 181 23.06 -5.17 9.10
C THR A 181 21.97 -4.15 8.77
N GLU A 182 21.54 -3.37 9.75
CA GLU A 182 20.53 -2.33 9.54
C GLU A 182 20.94 -1.34 8.43
N ASP A 183 22.22 -0.95 8.38
CA ASP A 183 22.73 -0.03 7.36
C ASP A 183 22.71 -0.62 5.94
N GLU A 184 22.97 -1.92 5.80
CA GLU A 184 22.86 -2.63 4.52
C GLU A 184 21.40 -2.76 4.09
N LEU A 185 20.52 -3.11 5.04
CA LEU A 185 19.09 -3.22 4.79
C LEU A 185 18.49 -1.88 4.34
N LYS A 186 18.87 -0.77 4.99
CA LYS A 186 18.44 0.58 4.60
C LYS A 186 18.90 0.98 3.19
N LYS A 187 20.06 0.49 2.75
CA LYS A 187 20.58 0.74 1.39
C LYS A 187 19.88 -0.11 0.34
N CYS A 188 19.72 -1.41 0.59
CA CYS A 188 19.12 -2.36 -0.35
C CYS A 188 17.59 -2.26 -0.40
N TYR A 189 16.96 -1.94 0.73
CA TYR A 189 15.52 -1.78 0.86
C TYR A 189 15.14 -0.43 1.50
N PRO A 190 15.21 0.68 0.75
CA PRO A 190 14.95 2.02 1.28
C PRO A 190 13.58 2.25 1.91
N ALA A 191 12.57 1.42 1.61
CA ALA A 191 11.25 1.57 2.24
C ALA A 191 11.24 1.12 3.71
N THR A 192 12.32 0.52 4.21
CA THR A 192 12.52 0.30 5.65
C THR A 192 12.89 1.60 6.39
N ASN A 193 13.34 2.63 5.68
CA ASN A 193 13.52 3.96 6.26
C ASN A 193 12.16 4.63 6.47
N PHE A 194 12.07 5.54 7.44
CA PHE A 194 10.90 6.39 7.57
C PHE A 194 10.71 7.19 6.29
N HIS A 195 9.56 7.05 5.66
CA HIS A 195 9.22 7.77 4.44
C HIS A 195 7.72 8.06 4.40
N TYR A 196 7.35 8.90 3.45
CA TYR A 196 5.96 9.10 3.07
C TYR A 196 5.68 8.33 1.79
N ASP A 197 4.68 7.48 1.84
CA ASP A 197 4.06 7.02 0.60
C ASP A 197 3.38 8.20 -0.08
N ILE A 198 3.63 8.33 -1.38
CA ILE A 198 2.94 9.31 -2.22
C ILE A 198 2.47 8.57 -3.48
N ALA A 199 1.19 8.20 -3.46
CA ALA A 199 0.50 7.62 -4.60
C ALA A 199 -0.59 8.59 -5.08
N GLY A 200 -0.38 9.23 -6.22
CA GLY A 200 -1.35 10.17 -6.78
C GLY A 200 -1.53 11.44 -5.91
N TYR A 201 -2.62 12.17 -6.17
CA TYR A 201 -2.91 13.44 -5.49
C TYR A 201 -3.52 13.28 -4.10
N ASN A 202 -4.20 12.16 -3.85
CA ASN A 202 -4.70 11.75 -2.55
C ASN A 202 -4.92 10.23 -2.59
N PHE A 203 -4.60 9.54 -1.50
CA PHE A 203 -4.76 8.09 -1.41
C PHE A 203 -4.89 7.66 0.05
N THR A 204 -5.32 6.42 0.24
CA THR A 204 -5.26 5.71 1.50
C THR A 204 -4.89 4.26 1.22
N THR A 205 -4.29 3.59 2.20
CA THR A 205 -3.90 2.20 2.11
C THR A 205 -4.58 1.44 3.23
N VAL A 206 -5.07 0.24 2.92
CA VAL A 206 -5.54 -0.73 3.91
C VAL A 206 -4.58 -1.90 3.86
N ASN A 207 -3.98 -2.24 5.00
CA ASN A 207 -3.01 -3.32 5.10
C ASN A 207 -3.58 -4.43 5.98
N PHE A 208 -3.42 -5.67 5.53
CA PHE A 208 -3.75 -6.87 6.29
C PHE A 208 -2.48 -7.70 6.47
N TYR A 209 -2.25 -8.20 7.68
CA TYR A 209 -1.24 -9.22 7.90
C TYR A 209 -1.85 -10.59 7.59
N ILE A 210 -1.21 -11.33 6.70
CA ILE A 210 -1.62 -12.70 6.33
C ILE A 210 -0.95 -13.72 7.26
N THR A 211 0.29 -13.44 7.68
CA THR A 211 0.99 -14.20 8.72
C THR A 211 0.88 -13.48 10.06
N SER A 212 0.99 -14.24 11.16
CA SER A 212 0.91 -13.69 12.51
C SER A 212 2.10 -12.75 12.79
N VAL A 213 1.80 -11.54 13.26
CA VAL A 213 2.78 -10.57 13.77
C VAL A 213 2.66 -10.56 15.29
N LEU A 214 3.60 -11.22 15.96
CA LEU A 214 3.53 -11.50 17.40
C LEU A 214 4.10 -10.36 18.25
N ASN A 215 5.07 -9.61 17.72
CA ASN A 215 5.78 -8.55 18.42
C ASN A 215 6.50 -7.59 17.44
N GLU A 216 7.17 -6.57 17.97
CA GLU A 216 7.92 -5.57 17.21
C GLU A 216 9.06 -6.14 16.35
N TYR A 217 9.56 -7.34 16.68
CA TYR A 217 10.62 -8.03 15.94
C TYR A 217 10.09 -8.92 14.80
N SER A 218 8.77 -9.08 14.69
CA SER A 218 8.13 -9.91 13.66
C SER A 218 7.76 -9.15 12.37
N GLY A 219 8.46 -8.04 12.09
CA GLY A 219 8.26 -7.26 10.86
C GLY A 219 7.00 -6.40 10.84
N CYS A 220 6.55 -5.91 12.01
CA CYS A 220 5.39 -5.04 12.09
C CYS A 220 5.65 -3.67 11.42
N HIS A 221 4.60 -3.07 10.84
CA HIS A 221 4.66 -1.69 10.36
C HIS A 221 4.84 -0.72 11.53
N ILE A 222 5.87 0.14 11.43
CA ILE A 222 6.13 1.22 12.37
C ILE A 222 5.65 2.54 11.74
N MET A 223 4.80 3.27 12.45
CA MET A 223 4.19 4.51 11.97
C MET A 223 4.34 5.64 12.98
N VAL A 224 4.55 6.86 12.48
CA VAL A 224 4.61 8.08 13.31
C VAL A 224 3.24 8.75 13.35
N LYS A 225 2.57 8.68 14.51
CA LYS A 225 1.20 9.19 14.67
C LYS A 225 1.09 10.69 14.34
N GLY A 226 0.05 11.05 13.60
CA GLY A 226 -0.30 12.45 13.29
C GLY A 226 0.70 13.18 12.37
N TYR A 227 1.76 12.53 11.90
CA TYR A 227 2.79 13.18 11.08
C TYR A 227 2.29 13.48 9.66
N HIS A 228 1.28 12.74 9.18
CA HIS A 228 0.62 12.93 7.87
C HIS A 228 0.03 14.32 7.62
N LYS A 229 -0.14 15.17 8.65
CA LYS A 229 -0.62 16.56 8.54
C LYS A 229 0.49 17.62 8.60
N LYS A 230 1.72 17.24 8.94
CA LYS A 230 2.84 18.19 9.09
C LYS A 230 3.54 18.43 7.75
N ASN A 231 3.70 19.69 7.38
CA ASN A 231 4.39 20.13 6.16
C ASN A 231 5.92 20.29 6.37
N LEU A 232 6.62 19.26 6.85
CA LEU A 232 8.08 19.30 7.01
C LEU A 232 8.71 18.17 6.18
N CYS A 233 9.24 18.50 4.99
CA CYS A 233 10.65 18.78 4.68
C CYS A 233 11.47 17.48 4.63
N GLY A 234 11.80 16.97 3.45
CA GLY A 234 13.10 17.29 2.86
C GLY A 234 14.10 16.15 3.04
N TYR A 235 14.08 15.45 4.18
CA TYR A 235 14.84 14.23 4.45
C TYR A 235 14.17 13.50 5.62
N CYS A 236 13.62 12.32 5.34
CA CYS A 236 13.77 11.16 6.22
C CYS A 236 14.47 10.12 5.34
#